data_AF-A0A383E539-F1
#
_entry.id   AF-A0A383E539-F1
#
_cell.length_a   1.000
_cell.length_b   1.000
_cell.length_c   1.000
_cell.angle_alpha   90.00
_cell.angle_beta   90.00
_cell.angle_gamma   90.00
#
_symmetry.space_group_name_H-M   'P 1'
#
loop_
_entity.id
_entity.type
_entity.pdbx_description
1 polymer ?
#
loop_
_entity_poly.entity_id
_entity_poly.type
_entity_poly.pdbx_seq_one_letter_code
_entity_poly.pdbx_strand_id
1 'polypeptide(L)' 'MYMPQNMNDLTLFLKNEIDNFAGLNITLPYKINTFELMHKCDKFSSRIKAVNCVKNIDGM' A
#
# COMPACT_ATOMS: atom_id res chain seq x y z
N MET A 1 15.74 5.40 3.81
CA MET A 1 16.19 4.05 4.25
C MET A 1 14.97 3.15 4.26
N TYR A 2 15.04 1.94 3.71
CA TYR A 2 13.89 1.00 3.72
C TYR A 2 13.76 0.38 5.11
N MET A 3 12.55 0.37 5.67
CA MET A 3 12.26 -0.23 6.97
C MET A 3 11.13 -1.25 6.85
N PRO A 4 11.27 -2.45 7.45
CA PRO A 4 10.18 -3.42 7.49
C PRO A 4 9.02 -2.87 8.34
N GLN A 5 7.80 -3.11 7.89
CA GLN A 5 6.57 -2.76 8.60
C GLN A 5 5.89 -4.03 9.11
N ASN A 6 5.43 -4.01 10.36
CA ASN A 6 4.80 -5.17 10.99
C ASN A 6 3.28 -5.21 10.76
N MET A 7 2.72 -6.40 10.96
CA MET A 7 1.37 -6.83 10.55
C MET A 7 0.19 -6.01 11.09
N ASN A 8 0.22 -5.64 12.36
CA ASN A 8 -0.84 -4.80 12.96
C ASN A 8 -0.70 -3.34 12.53
N ASP A 9 0.53 -2.93 12.25
CA ASP A 9 0.85 -1.56 11.90
C ASP A 9 0.44 -1.26 10.47
N LEU A 10 0.48 -2.21 9.52
CA LEU A 10 0.23 -1.89 8.11
C LEU A 10 -1.17 -1.33 7.84
N THR A 11 -2.23 -1.90 8.40
CA THR A 11 -3.60 -1.36 8.19
C THR A 11 -3.77 -0.01 8.86
N LEU A 12 -3.15 0.18 10.03
CA LEU A 12 -3.19 1.43 10.77
C LEU A 12 -2.35 2.51 10.07
N PHE A 13 -1.19 2.14 9.56
CA PHE A 13 -0.26 2.93 8.76
C PHE A 13 -0.91 3.38 7.46
N LEU A 14 -1.54 2.47 6.72
CA LEU A 14 -2.27 2.81 5.49
C LEU A 14 -3.51 3.68 5.75
N LYS A 15 -4.01 3.77 6.98
CA LYS A 15 -5.10 4.69 7.33
C LYS A 15 -4.59 6.04 7.82
N ASN A 16 -3.48 6.07 8.55
CA ASN A 16 -2.99 7.26 9.24
C ASN A 16 -1.91 8.01 8.46
N GLU A 17 -1.09 7.32 7.68
CA GLU A 17 0.14 7.83 7.08
C GLU A 17 0.17 7.63 5.57
N ILE A 18 -0.97 7.36 4.92
CA ILE A 18 -0.98 7.06 3.48
C ILE A 18 -0.40 8.18 2.61
N ASP A 19 -0.50 9.41 3.12
CA ASP A 19 0.00 10.62 2.47
C ASP A 19 1.47 10.96 2.83
N ASN A 20 2.07 10.27 3.80
CA ASN A 20 3.38 10.60 4.39
C ASN A 20 4.48 9.55 4.13
N PHE A 21 4.32 8.73 3.09
CA PHE A 21 5.38 7.83 2.63
C PHE A 21 5.65 8.01 1.15
N ALA A 22 6.87 7.72 0.66
CA ALA A 22 7.18 7.80 -0.77
C ALA A 22 6.75 6.54 -1.55
N GLY A 23 7.03 5.37 -0.98
CA GLY A 23 6.52 4.09 -1.50
C GLY A 23 6.50 2.99 -0.45
N LEU A 24 5.75 1.92 -0.72
CA LEU A 24 5.60 0.79 0.18
C LEU A 24 5.51 -0.53 -0.59
N ASN A 25 6.28 -1.52 -0.15
CA ASN A 25 6.19 -2.88 -0.66
C ASN A 25 5.25 -3.70 0.21
N ILE A 26 4.26 -4.33 -0.42
CA ILE A 26 3.21 -5.10 0.23
C ILE A 26 3.42 -6.58 -0.06
N THR A 27 3.50 -7.38 1.00
CA THR A 27 3.57 -8.84 0.91
C THR A 27 2.36 -9.50 1.56
N LEU A 28 2.30 -10.83 1.50
CA LEU A 28 1.23 -11.60 2.11
C LEU A 28 1.14 -11.31 3.61
N PRO A 29 -0.09 -11.26 4.17
CA PRO A 29 -1.40 -11.51 3.55
C PRO A 29 -2.07 -10.24 2.96
N TYR A 30 -1.39 -9.09 2.90
CA TYR A 30 -2.05 -7.79 2.80
C TYR A 30 -2.39 -7.27 1.41
N LYS A 31 -1.98 -7.99 0.36
CA LYS A 31 -2.11 -7.47 -1.02
C LYS A 31 -3.56 -7.13 -1.40
N ILE A 32 -4.53 -7.88 -0.90
CA ILE A 32 -5.96 -7.66 -1.16
C ILE A 32 -6.47 -6.47 -0.34
N ASN A 33 -6.22 -6.46 0.98
CA ASN A 33 -6.63 -5.37 1.86
C ASN A 33 -6.06 -4.02 1.41
N THR A 34 -4.79 -3.98 1.00
CA THR A 34 -4.20 -2.74 0.50
C THR A 34 -4.88 -2.28 -0.79
N PHE A 35 -5.29 -3.19 -1.68
CA PHE A 35 -6.00 -2.83 -2.91
C PHE A 35 -7.32 -2.12 -2.63
N GLU A 36 -8.06 -2.57 -1.61
CA GLU A 36 -9.34 -1.96 -1.19
C GLU A 36 -9.17 -0.54 -0.62
N LEU A 37 -7.97 -0.20 -0.13
CA LEU A 37 -7.66 1.10 0.47
C LEU A 37 -7.09 2.11 -0.54
N MET A 38 -6.74 1.69 -1.75
CA MET A 38 -6.12 2.57 -2.75
C MET A 38 -7.13 3.45 -3.45
N HIS A 39 -6.82 4.75 -3.56
CA HIS A 39 -7.60 5.69 -4.38
C HIS A 39 -7.53 5.40 -5.88
N LYS A 40 -6.37 4.93 -6.36
CA LYS A 40 -6.11 4.62 -7.75
C LYS A 40 -5.24 3.37 -7.87
N CYS A 41 -5.58 2.50 -8.81
CA CYS A 41 -4.78 1.34 -9.16
C CYS A 41 -4.51 1.30 -10.65
N ASP A 42 -3.41 0.67 -11.04
CA ASP A 42 -3.17 0.37 -12.45
C ASP A 42 -4.13 -0.72 -12.96
N LYS A 43 -4.15 -0.91 -14.28
CA LYS A 43 -5.07 -1.84 -14.95
C LYS A 43 -4.84 -3.29 -14.52
N PHE A 44 -3.59 -3.69 -14.28
CA PHE A 44 -3.24 -5.05 -13.89
C PHE A 44 -3.69 -5.32 -12.47
N SER A 45 -3.34 -4.45 -11.51
CA SER A 45 -3.80 -4.57 -10.11
C SER A 45 -5.32 -4.54 -10.00
N SER A 46 -6.00 -3.72 -10.79
CA SER A 46 -7.47 -3.68 -10.84
C SER A 46 -8.12 -4.97 -11.34
N ARG A 47 -7.41 -5.71 -12.21
CA ARG A 47 -7.85 -7.01 -12.74
C ARG A 47 -7.61 -8.14 -11.74
N ILE A 48 -6.44 -8.16 -11.09
CA ILE A 48 -6.08 -9.21 -10.12
C ILE A 48 -6.65 -8.97 -8.72
N LYS A 49 -7.17 -7.77 -8.44
CA LYS A 49 -7.71 -7.34 -7.14
C LYS A 49 -6.70 -7.45 -5.99
N ALA A 50 -5.44 -7.14 -6.29
CA ALA A 50 -4.33 -7.21 -5.36
C ALA A 50 -3.22 -6.21 -5.74
N VAL A 51 -2.53 -5.66 -4.75
CA VAL A 51 -1.40 -4.73 -4.93
C VAL A 51 -0.19 -5.21 -4.14
N ASN A 52 0.99 -5.13 -4.75
CA ASN A 52 2.27 -5.46 -4.12
C ASN A 52 3.18 -4.23 -3.92
N CYS A 53 2.84 -3.11 -4.55
CA CYS A 53 3.62 -1.90 -4.58
C CYS A 53 2.65 -0.74 -4.51
N VAL A 54 2.90 0.18 -3.60
CA VAL A 54 2.20 1.46 -3.50
C VAL A 54 3.21 2.57 -3.70
N LYS A 55 2.83 3.55 -4.51
CA LYS A 55 3.57 4.79 -4.70
C LYS A 55 2.67 5.93 -4.29
N ASN A 56 3.15 6.79 -3.41
CA ASN A 56 2.51 8.06 -3.17
C ASN A 56 2.93 9.04 -4.27
N ILE A 57 1.95 9.65 -4.92
CA ILE A 57 2.19 10.62 -6.01
C ILE A 57 2.26 12.06 -5.49
N ASP A 58 1.76 12.29 -4.28
CA ASP A 58 1.72 13.60 -3.61
C ASP A 58 2.78 13.70 -2.49
N GLY A 59 3.39 12.57 -2.12
CA GLY A 59 4.51 12.51 -1.20
C GLY A 59 5.81 13.05 -1.81
N MET A 60 6.63 13.69 -0.97
CA MET A 60 7.95 14.25 -1.32
C MET A 60 8.88 13.25 -2.02
#